data_AF-A0A2E0SG08-F1
#
_entry.id   AF-A0A2E0SG08-F1
#
_cell.length_a   1.000
_cell.length_b   1.000
_cell.length_c   1.000
_cell.angle_alpha   90.00
_cell.angle_beta   90.00
_cell.angle_gamma   90.00
#
_symmetry.space_group_name_H-M   'P 1'
#
loop_
_entity.id
_entity.type
_entity.pdbx_description
1 polymer ?
#
loop_
_entity_poly.entity_id
_entity_poly.type
_entity_poly.pdbx_seq_one_letter_code
_entity_poly.pdbx_strand_id
1 'polypeptide(L)'
;MNPYQMTAPPRRWDPKLSPTVVKLLKGLSRSKARKTCQLVDVKIENAEVIRQAVAKNQGVLITPNHSTHADPYAMNEVSYTTQLPFYFMATWNIFHVQGKIGQWVLQKHGVFSVDRESTDRKAMEIAQDILKNKKHPLVIFPEGEVYHCNDIVTPFREGAAALSVFAARKSERPIVAIPCAMKYRYTKDPTPELLELMTRLEHSIHWYSKNELSLSERIYRLGGAVMALKELEYLGRVKQGTLSERTQFLADTILRKHEEKYEVAKVGNTIPERVKELRRRTIGMMDEAGTENPELGEEIRRNLAEYMLVVQLFSYPGNYVAENPSVERIAETLDKMEEDLLGIESALPRGERSVQIRFGEPIVIPSERKRGIATELTHELEDAVQTMLDEMNAED
;
A
#
# COMPACT_ATOMS: atom_id res chain seq x y z
N MET A 1 10.44 12.41 7.18
CA MET A 1 11.53 11.93 6.28
C MET A 1 10.99 10.72 5.54
N ASN A 2 11.19 10.59 4.23
CA ASN A 2 10.80 9.37 3.52
C ASN A 2 11.67 8.19 4.02
N PRO A 3 11.09 7.07 4.50
CA PRO A 3 11.84 5.86 4.84
C PRO A 3 12.69 5.32 3.68
N TYR A 4 12.27 5.64 2.46
CA TYR A 4 12.73 4.97 1.26
C TYR A 4 13.76 5.78 0.48
N GLN A 5 14.87 5.13 0.15
CA GLN A 5 15.81 5.64 -0.83
C GLN A 5 15.10 5.73 -2.20
N MET A 6 14.98 6.95 -2.71
CA MET A 6 14.40 7.23 -4.02
C MET A 6 15.47 7.14 -5.11
N THR A 7 16.08 5.97 -5.25
CA THR A 7 17.13 5.67 -6.24
C THR A 7 16.76 4.44 -7.07
N ALA A 8 17.50 4.18 -8.14
CA ALA A 8 17.40 2.91 -8.85
C ALA A 8 17.76 1.73 -7.91
N PRO A 9 17.15 0.54 -8.10
CA PRO A 9 17.48 -0.64 -7.30
C PRO A 9 18.95 -1.03 -7.47
N PRO A 10 19.70 -1.30 -6.39
CA PRO A 10 21.13 -1.65 -6.48
C PRO A 10 21.35 -3.02 -7.12
N ARG A 11 20.34 -3.89 -7.02
CA ARG A 11 20.28 -5.21 -7.64
C ARG A 11 18.86 -5.71 -7.61
N ARG A 12 18.67 -6.90 -8.17
CA ARG A 12 17.39 -7.61 -8.19
C ARG A 12 17.39 -8.82 -7.25
N TRP A 13 16.21 -9.14 -6.71
CA TRP A 13 15.95 -10.34 -5.94
C TRP A 13 14.85 -11.17 -6.60
N ASP A 14 15.25 -12.25 -7.25
CA ASP A 14 14.32 -13.21 -7.87
C ASP A 14 13.70 -14.15 -6.82
N PRO A 15 12.49 -14.70 -7.05
CA PRO A 15 11.84 -15.55 -6.07
C PRO A 15 12.51 -16.93 -6.06
N LYS A 16 12.78 -17.46 -4.87
CA LYS A 16 13.38 -18.79 -4.65
C LYS A 16 12.50 -19.62 -3.70
N LEU A 17 11.18 -19.56 -3.93
CA LEU A 17 10.16 -20.16 -3.08
C LEU A 17 10.53 -21.59 -2.68
N SER A 18 10.53 -21.85 -1.37
CA SER A 18 10.79 -23.17 -0.82
C SER A 18 9.65 -23.53 0.15
N PRO A 19 8.71 -24.39 -0.26
CA PRO A 19 7.60 -24.84 0.58
C PRO A 19 8.07 -25.37 1.95
N THR A 20 9.20 -26.08 1.98
CA THR A 20 9.80 -26.59 3.22
C THR A 20 10.23 -25.46 4.15
N VAL A 21 10.92 -24.43 3.64
CA VAL A 21 11.34 -23.29 4.46
C VAL A 21 10.14 -22.50 4.97
N VAL A 22 9.13 -22.27 4.11
CA VAL A 22 7.87 -21.61 4.49
C VAL A 22 7.19 -22.36 5.64
N LYS A 23 7.13 -23.70 5.58
CA LYS A 23 6.57 -24.54 6.64
C LYS A 23 7.40 -24.51 7.92
N LEU A 24 8.73 -24.59 7.82
CA LEU A 24 9.64 -24.58 8.98
C LEU A 24 9.62 -23.24 9.72
N LEU A 25 9.54 -22.13 8.98
CA LEU A 25 9.55 -20.79 9.57
C LEU A 25 8.17 -20.29 10.01
N LYS A 26 7.11 -21.11 9.89
CA LYS A 26 5.74 -20.77 10.32
C LYS A 26 5.66 -20.23 11.74
N GLY A 27 6.30 -20.91 12.72
CA GLY A 27 6.29 -20.47 14.11
C GLY A 27 7.01 -19.14 14.34
N LEU A 28 8.12 -18.92 13.62
CA LEU A 28 8.85 -17.66 13.67
C LEU A 28 8.03 -16.52 13.03
N SER A 29 7.38 -16.79 11.90
CA SER A 29 6.48 -15.85 11.22
C SER A 29 5.37 -15.39 12.14
N ARG A 30 4.66 -16.32 12.80
CA ARG A 30 3.62 -16.03 13.80
C ARG A 30 4.14 -15.22 14.99
N SER A 31 5.30 -15.61 15.53
CA SER A 31 5.93 -14.88 16.64
C SER A 31 6.28 -13.45 16.25
N LYS A 32 6.80 -13.25 15.04
CA LYS A 32 7.10 -11.92 14.50
C LYS A 32 5.82 -11.10 14.30
N ALA A 33 4.80 -11.67 13.65
CA ALA A 33 3.51 -11.02 13.46
C ALA A 33 2.90 -10.52 14.79
N ARG A 34 2.94 -11.35 15.84
CA ARG A 34 2.47 -10.96 17.17
C ARG A 34 3.33 -9.86 17.79
N LYS A 35 4.66 -9.98 17.75
CA LYS A 35 5.57 -9.03 18.42
C LYS A 35 5.68 -7.67 17.72
N THR A 36 5.66 -7.65 16.40
CA THR A 36 5.89 -6.41 15.62
C THR A 36 4.60 -5.77 15.15
N CYS A 37 3.56 -6.55 14.95
CA CYS A 37 2.31 -6.07 14.35
C CYS A 37 1.10 -6.27 15.25
N GLN A 38 1.29 -6.76 16.48
CA GLN A 38 0.25 -7.08 17.45
C GLN A 38 -0.89 -7.96 16.89
N LEU A 39 -0.60 -8.75 15.84
CA LEU A 39 -1.58 -9.61 15.18
C LEU A 39 -1.70 -10.91 15.98
N VAL A 40 -2.83 -11.09 16.68
CA VAL A 40 -3.06 -12.22 17.59
C VAL A 40 -4.03 -13.27 17.06
N ASP A 41 -4.94 -12.88 16.16
CA ASP A 41 -5.95 -13.76 15.57
C ASP A 41 -6.13 -13.48 14.07
N VAL A 42 -6.38 -14.55 13.31
CA VAL A 42 -6.57 -14.49 11.85
C VAL A 42 -7.75 -15.39 11.48
N LYS A 43 -8.88 -14.76 11.16
CA LYS A 43 -10.09 -15.42 10.69
C LYS A 43 -10.07 -15.44 9.16
N ILE A 44 -10.31 -16.60 8.57
CA ILE A 44 -10.19 -16.81 7.13
C ILE A 44 -11.50 -17.41 6.61
N GLU A 45 -12.10 -16.74 5.66
CA GLU A 45 -13.36 -17.09 5.02
C GLU A 45 -13.14 -17.38 3.54
N ASN A 46 -13.78 -18.44 3.04
CA ASN A 46 -13.78 -18.83 1.64
C ASN A 46 -12.40 -19.14 1.02
N ALA A 47 -11.36 -19.46 1.81
CA ALA A 47 -10.03 -19.75 1.27
C ALA A 47 -9.93 -21.04 0.42
N GLU A 48 -10.96 -21.88 0.44
CA GLU A 48 -11.10 -23.05 -0.41
C GLU A 48 -11.11 -22.71 -1.90
N VAL A 49 -11.59 -21.53 -2.32
CA VAL A 49 -11.59 -21.12 -3.74
C VAL A 49 -10.18 -21.09 -4.32
N ILE A 50 -9.18 -20.76 -3.51
CA ILE A 50 -7.76 -20.81 -3.90
C ILE A 50 -7.35 -22.25 -4.21
N ARG A 51 -7.69 -23.20 -3.32
CA ARG A 51 -7.37 -24.62 -3.52
C ARG A 51 -8.09 -25.19 -4.73
N GLN A 52 -9.35 -24.82 -4.92
CA GLN A 52 -10.17 -25.25 -6.06
C GLN A 52 -9.59 -24.74 -7.38
N ALA A 53 -9.21 -23.46 -7.45
CA ALA A 53 -8.60 -22.87 -8.64
C ALA A 53 -7.26 -23.55 -8.99
N VAL A 54 -6.39 -23.76 -8.00
CA VAL A 54 -5.13 -24.49 -8.18
C VAL A 54 -5.38 -25.94 -8.61
N ALA A 55 -6.38 -26.63 -8.03
CA ALA A 55 -6.72 -28.01 -8.40
C ALA A 55 -7.26 -28.12 -9.84
N LYS A 56 -7.92 -27.08 -10.35
CA LYS A 56 -8.33 -26.94 -11.77
C LYS A 56 -7.19 -26.55 -12.71
N ASN A 57 -5.93 -26.61 -12.24
CA ASN A 57 -4.74 -26.19 -12.98
C ASN A 57 -4.75 -24.71 -13.41
N GLN A 58 -5.50 -23.84 -12.71
CA GLN A 58 -5.56 -22.41 -13.06
C GLN A 58 -4.36 -21.64 -12.48
N GLY A 59 -3.88 -20.63 -13.22
CA GLY A 59 -2.98 -19.63 -12.66
C GLY A 59 -3.75 -18.72 -11.72
N VAL A 60 -3.27 -18.55 -10.50
CA VAL A 60 -4.01 -17.82 -9.46
C VAL A 60 -3.27 -16.54 -9.10
N LEU A 61 -3.89 -15.41 -9.40
CA LEU A 61 -3.54 -14.09 -8.86
C LEU A 61 -4.49 -13.80 -7.69
N ILE A 62 -3.96 -13.35 -6.56
CA ILE A 62 -4.73 -12.86 -5.41
C ILE A 62 -4.45 -11.36 -5.28
N THR A 63 -5.50 -10.57 -5.21
CA THR A 63 -5.42 -9.09 -5.12
C THR A 63 -6.09 -8.58 -3.85
N PRO A 64 -5.35 -8.53 -2.73
CA PRO A 64 -5.85 -7.99 -1.47
C PRO A 64 -5.73 -6.47 -1.35
N ASN A 65 -6.59 -5.82 -0.55
CA ASN A 65 -6.32 -4.47 -0.05
C ASN A 65 -5.04 -4.43 0.82
N HIS A 66 -4.46 -3.24 1.00
CA HIS A 66 -3.16 -3.03 1.66
C HIS A 66 -3.20 -1.97 2.76
N SER A 67 -3.91 -2.27 3.84
CA SER A 67 -4.13 -1.29 4.92
C SER A 67 -2.98 -1.20 5.91
N THR A 68 -2.14 -2.24 6.07
CA THR A 68 -1.10 -2.25 7.12
C THR A 68 0.15 -3.08 6.77
N HIS A 69 1.25 -2.88 7.50
CA HIS A 69 2.43 -3.76 7.39
C HIS A 69 2.22 -5.18 7.94
N ALA A 70 1.06 -5.50 8.53
CA ALA A 70 0.72 -6.87 8.93
C ALA A 70 0.26 -7.74 7.76
N ASP A 71 -0.10 -7.14 6.62
CA ASP A 71 -0.81 -7.85 5.55
C ASP A 71 -0.03 -9.06 5.00
N PRO A 72 1.30 -8.99 4.80
CA PRO A 72 2.07 -10.17 4.40
C PRO A 72 2.05 -11.31 5.44
N TYR A 73 1.98 -10.98 6.73
CA TYR A 73 1.89 -12.00 7.79
C TYR A 73 0.50 -12.65 7.82
N ALA A 74 -0.55 -11.86 7.66
CA ALA A 74 -1.92 -12.35 7.55
C ALA A 74 -2.08 -13.27 6.31
N MET A 75 -1.53 -12.88 5.16
CA MET A 75 -1.52 -13.74 3.96
C MET A 75 -0.66 -15.00 4.10
N ASN A 76 0.41 -14.96 4.92
CA ASN A 76 1.16 -16.18 5.25
C ASN A 76 0.29 -17.19 6.01
N GLU A 77 -0.60 -16.75 6.91
CA GLU A 77 -1.55 -17.64 7.59
C GLU A 77 -2.52 -18.29 6.60
N VAL A 78 -3.00 -17.56 5.59
CA VAL A 78 -3.79 -18.15 4.49
C VAL A 78 -2.98 -19.23 3.76
N SER A 79 -1.71 -18.96 3.44
CA SER A 79 -0.83 -19.94 2.80
C SER A 79 -0.67 -21.20 3.66
N TYR A 80 -0.54 -21.05 4.99
CA TYR A 80 -0.43 -22.19 5.91
C TYR A 80 -1.73 -23.00 6.00
N THR A 81 -2.88 -22.33 6.03
CA THR A 81 -4.21 -22.96 6.12
C THR A 81 -4.59 -23.67 4.82
N THR A 82 -4.25 -23.08 3.68
CA THR A 82 -4.48 -23.69 2.35
C THR A 82 -3.41 -24.73 1.99
N GLN A 83 -2.30 -24.80 2.73
CA GLN A 83 -1.11 -25.59 2.42
C GLN A 83 -0.52 -25.25 1.04
N LEU A 84 -0.74 -24.01 0.60
CA LEU A 84 -0.22 -23.47 -0.65
C LEU A 84 0.68 -22.29 -0.30
N PRO A 85 2.01 -22.45 -0.34
CA PRO A 85 2.91 -21.30 -0.29
C PRO A 85 2.61 -20.33 -1.43
N PHE A 86 2.76 -19.03 -1.16
CA PHE A 86 2.49 -17.97 -2.13
C PHE A 86 3.79 -17.32 -2.63
N TYR A 87 3.72 -16.74 -3.83
CA TYR A 87 4.68 -15.74 -4.29
C TYR A 87 4.16 -14.35 -3.95
N PHE A 88 5.07 -13.41 -3.67
CA PHE A 88 4.71 -12.02 -3.38
C PHE A 88 5.58 -11.09 -4.23
N MET A 89 4.96 -10.06 -4.79
CA MET A 89 5.68 -8.93 -5.37
C MET A 89 5.87 -7.85 -4.32
N ALA A 90 7.10 -7.38 -4.12
CA ALA A 90 7.41 -6.36 -3.10
C ALA A 90 8.42 -5.34 -3.65
N THR A 91 8.35 -4.10 -3.17
CA THR A 91 9.36 -3.08 -3.52
C THR A 91 10.76 -3.54 -3.11
N TRP A 92 11.77 -3.22 -3.93
CA TRP A 92 13.17 -3.57 -3.64
C TRP A 92 13.67 -2.99 -2.31
N ASN A 93 13.08 -1.88 -1.84
CA ASN A 93 13.42 -1.25 -0.56
C ASN A 93 13.26 -2.21 0.62
N ILE A 94 12.24 -3.07 0.59
CA ILE A 94 12.01 -4.10 1.62
C ILE A 94 13.19 -5.07 1.67
N PHE A 95 13.86 -5.36 0.56
CA PHE A 95 15.06 -6.19 0.57
C PHE A 95 16.27 -5.40 1.07
N HIS A 96 16.39 -4.13 0.71
CA HIS A 96 17.55 -3.30 1.06
C HIS A 96 17.71 -3.12 2.57
N VAL A 97 16.61 -2.86 3.28
CA VAL A 97 16.61 -2.72 4.75
C VAL A 97 16.80 -4.05 5.48
N GLN A 98 16.71 -5.17 4.77
CA GLN A 98 16.91 -6.50 5.34
C GLN A 98 18.36 -6.94 5.12
N GLY A 99 19.03 -7.37 6.18
CA GLY A 99 20.36 -7.98 6.06
C GLY A 99 20.34 -9.25 5.18
N LYS A 100 21.52 -9.80 4.85
CA LYS A 100 21.66 -10.96 3.95
C LYS A 100 20.73 -12.14 4.31
N ILE A 101 20.57 -12.42 5.60
CA ILE A 101 19.67 -13.48 6.10
C ILE A 101 18.20 -13.13 5.82
N GLY A 102 17.77 -11.89 6.10
CA GLY A 102 16.40 -11.44 5.83
C GLY A 102 16.07 -11.50 4.35
N GLN A 103 16.97 -11.06 3.47
CA GLN A 103 16.82 -11.16 2.02
C GLN A 103 16.68 -12.62 1.57
N TRP A 104 17.51 -13.52 2.12
CA TRP A 104 17.39 -14.96 1.85
C TRP A 104 16.03 -15.50 2.29
N VAL A 105 15.57 -15.14 3.49
CA VAL A 105 14.25 -15.55 4.03
C VAL A 105 13.12 -15.07 3.12
N LEU A 106 13.16 -13.80 2.67
CA LEU A 106 12.19 -13.24 1.73
C LEU A 106 12.14 -14.04 0.42
N GLN A 107 13.30 -14.30 -0.20
CA GLN A 107 13.35 -15.09 -1.43
C GLN A 107 12.80 -16.52 -1.22
N LYS A 108 13.08 -17.15 -0.08
CA LYS A 108 12.56 -18.48 0.27
C LYS A 108 11.06 -18.49 0.53
N HIS A 109 10.47 -17.36 0.91
CA HIS A 109 9.02 -17.14 0.97
C HIS A 109 8.42 -16.68 -0.36
N GLY A 110 9.16 -16.82 -1.47
CA GLY A 110 8.65 -16.49 -2.81
C GLY A 110 8.51 -15.00 -3.07
N VAL A 111 9.06 -14.14 -2.21
CA VAL A 111 9.07 -12.70 -2.43
C VAL A 111 10.09 -12.36 -3.51
N PHE A 112 9.72 -11.51 -4.46
CA PHE A 112 10.62 -10.95 -5.47
C PHE A 112 10.48 -9.44 -5.56
N SER A 113 11.59 -8.78 -5.89
CA SER A 113 11.68 -7.33 -5.95
C SER A 113 11.06 -6.77 -7.23
N VAL A 114 10.35 -5.66 -7.11
CA VAL A 114 9.94 -4.78 -8.21
C VAL A 114 10.48 -3.37 -7.99
N ASP A 115 10.88 -2.71 -9.07
CA ASP A 115 11.03 -1.26 -9.10
C ASP A 115 9.69 -0.59 -9.45
N ARG A 116 9.10 0.07 -8.45
CA ARG A 116 7.79 0.74 -8.60
C ARG A 116 7.88 2.02 -9.42
N GLU A 117 9.07 2.62 -9.52
CA GLU A 117 9.29 3.93 -10.13
C GLU A 117 9.64 3.84 -11.61
N SER A 118 10.07 2.67 -12.08
CA SER A 118 10.41 2.44 -13.48
C SER A 118 9.54 1.33 -14.12
N THR A 119 9.76 1.10 -15.41
CA THR A 119 9.15 -0.04 -16.11
C THR A 119 9.99 -1.29 -15.84
N ASP A 120 9.75 -1.97 -14.73
CA ASP A 120 10.44 -3.22 -14.38
C ASP A 120 9.92 -4.40 -15.22
N ARG A 121 10.33 -4.44 -16.49
CA ARG A 121 9.96 -5.49 -17.44
C ARG A 121 10.26 -6.88 -16.90
N LYS A 122 11.35 -7.02 -16.15
CA LYS A 122 11.79 -8.31 -15.65
C LYS A 122 10.89 -8.79 -14.52
N ALA A 123 10.47 -7.93 -13.58
CA ALA A 123 9.48 -8.30 -12.56
C ALA A 123 8.16 -8.73 -13.18
N MET A 124 7.73 -8.02 -14.23
CA MET A 124 6.54 -8.39 -15.01
C MET A 124 6.70 -9.75 -15.70
N GLU A 125 7.87 -10.08 -16.24
CA GLU A 125 8.15 -11.40 -16.82
C GLU A 125 8.11 -12.52 -15.76
N ILE A 126 8.67 -12.29 -14.57
CA ILE A 126 8.60 -13.26 -13.46
C ILE A 126 7.16 -13.51 -13.04
N ALA A 127 6.39 -12.43 -12.86
CA ALA A 127 5.02 -12.54 -12.43
C ALA A 127 4.14 -13.24 -13.49
N GLN A 128 4.38 -12.97 -14.78
CA GLN A 128 3.80 -13.74 -15.89
C GLN A 128 4.22 -15.22 -15.88
N ASP A 129 5.50 -15.53 -15.65
CA ASP A 129 5.96 -16.92 -15.54
C ASP A 129 5.29 -17.67 -14.39
N ILE A 130 5.12 -17.00 -13.24
CA ILE A 130 4.40 -17.55 -12.09
C ILE A 130 2.97 -17.92 -12.48
N LEU A 131 2.22 -16.95 -13.03
CA LEU A 131 0.83 -17.18 -13.41
C LEU A 131 0.67 -18.19 -14.55
N LYS A 132 1.64 -18.30 -15.47
CA LYS A 132 1.55 -19.27 -16.57
C LYS A 132 2.00 -20.67 -16.19
N ASN A 133 3.05 -20.80 -15.38
CA ASN A 133 3.82 -22.05 -15.29
C ASN A 133 3.96 -22.60 -13.87
N LYS A 134 3.70 -21.81 -12.81
CA LYS A 134 3.88 -22.25 -11.42
C LYS A 134 2.57 -22.66 -10.78
N LYS A 135 2.62 -23.71 -9.96
CA LYS A 135 1.46 -24.22 -9.18
C LYS A 135 1.01 -23.25 -8.08
N HIS A 136 1.92 -22.45 -7.55
CA HIS A 136 1.68 -21.62 -6.37
C HIS A 136 1.06 -20.26 -6.75
N PRO A 137 0.06 -19.77 -6.01
CA PRO A 137 -0.54 -18.46 -6.23
C PRO A 137 0.45 -17.29 -6.14
N LEU A 138 0.14 -16.21 -6.85
CA LEU A 138 0.83 -14.93 -6.77
C LEU A 138 -0.05 -13.91 -6.04
N VAL A 139 0.48 -13.26 -5.02
CA VAL A 139 -0.17 -12.15 -4.33
C VAL A 139 0.44 -10.84 -4.80
N ILE A 140 -0.42 -9.90 -5.23
CA ILE A 140 -0.05 -8.51 -5.54
C ILE A 140 -1.06 -7.60 -4.87
N PHE A 141 -0.58 -6.70 -4.00
CA PHE A 141 -1.37 -5.62 -3.40
C PHE A 141 -1.53 -4.48 -4.42
N PRO A 142 -2.70 -4.31 -5.06
CA PRO A 142 -2.86 -3.40 -6.19
C PRO A 142 -2.92 -1.92 -5.77
N GLU A 143 -3.16 -1.58 -4.50
CA GLU A 143 -3.02 -0.20 -3.97
C GLU A 143 -1.57 0.32 -4.07
N GLY A 144 -0.60 -0.59 -3.92
CA GLY A 144 0.83 -0.37 -4.15
C GLY A 144 1.62 0.28 -3.00
N GLU A 145 0.94 0.90 -2.03
CA GLU A 145 1.50 1.43 -0.78
C GLU A 145 0.53 1.16 0.38
N VAL A 146 1.01 1.29 1.62
CA VAL A 146 0.17 1.29 2.82
C VAL A 146 -0.30 2.71 3.09
N TYR A 147 -1.61 2.95 3.00
CA TYR A 147 -2.20 4.27 3.22
C TYR A 147 -2.91 4.42 4.58
N HIS A 148 -2.85 3.40 5.44
CA HIS A 148 -3.56 3.38 6.74
C HIS A 148 -5.07 3.61 6.58
N CYS A 149 -5.69 2.92 5.62
CA CYS A 149 -7.14 2.90 5.45
C CYS A 149 -7.58 1.43 5.45
N ASN A 150 -8.21 1.00 6.53
CA ASN A 150 -8.67 -0.37 6.72
C ASN A 150 -10.11 -0.61 6.25
N ASP A 151 -10.92 0.45 6.18
CA ASP A 151 -12.34 0.35 5.83
C ASP A 151 -12.61 0.69 4.37
N ILE A 152 -11.70 1.43 3.74
CA ILE A 152 -11.82 1.90 2.36
C ILE A 152 -10.55 1.54 1.61
N VAL A 153 -10.70 1.05 0.39
CA VAL A 153 -9.57 0.86 -0.53
C VAL A 153 -9.18 2.19 -1.16
N THR A 154 -7.88 2.38 -1.39
CA THR A 154 -7.44 3.40 -2.35
C THR A 154 -7.53 2.87 -3.78
N PRO A 155 -7.65 3.75 -4.80
CA PRO A 155 -7.71 3.32 -6.19
C PRO A 155 -6.62 2.31 -6.56
N PHE A 156 -7.05 1.17 -7.08
CA PHE A 156 -6.17 0.09 -7.48
C PHE A 156 -5.35 0.50 -8.71
N ARG A 157 -4.05 0.19 -8.67
CA ARG A 157 -3.15 0.42 -9.81
C ARG A 157 -3.38 -0.65 -10.87
N GLU A 158 -3.44 -0.24 -12.14
CA GLU A 158 -3.72 -1.14 -13.28
C GLU A 158 -2.67 -2.26 -13.48
N GLY A 159 -1.48 -2.14 -12.87
CA GLY A 159 -0.35 -3.04 -13.10
C GLY A 159 -0.65 -4.53 -12.88
N ALA A 160 -1.41 -4.89 -11.83
CA ALA A 160 -1.76 -6.27 -11.53
C ALA A 160 -2.71 -6.88 -12.58
N ALA A 161 -3.74 -6.11 -12.98
CA ALA A 161 -4.70 -6.50 -14.01
C ALA A 161 -4.05 -6.57 -15.41
N ALA A 162 -3.26 -5.56 -15.76
CA ALA A 162 -2.53 -5.55 -17.04
C ALA A 162 -1.60 -6.76 -17.16
N LEU A 163 -0.81 -7.04 -16.11
CA LEU A 163 0.05 -8.22 -16.04
C LEU A 163 -0.72 -9.52 -16.28
N SER A 164 -1.85 -9.71 -15.59
CA SER A 164 -2.61 -10.95 -15.65
C SER A 164 -3.20 -11.17 -17.04
N VAL A 165 -3.71 -10.11 -17.68
CA VAL A 165 -4.20 -10.15 -19.07
C VAL A 165 -3.07 -10.50 -20.04
N PHE A 166 -1.88 -9.90 -19.86
CA PHE A 166 -0.71 -10.26 -20.67
C PHE A 166 -0.28 -11.71 -20.47
N ALA A 167 -0.36 -12.23 -19.24
CA ALA A 167 -0.09 -13.63 -18.93
C ALA A 167 -1.12 -14.55 -19.60
N ALA A 168 -2.41 -14.23 -19.51
CA ALA A 168 -3.52 -15.05 -20.03
C ALA A 168 -3.45 -15.20 -21.55
N ARG A 169 -3.09 -14.13 -22.27
CA ARG A 169 -2.85 -14.14 -23.72
C ARG A 169 -1.78 -15.12 -24.19
N LYS A 170 -0.87 -15.52 -23.30
CA LYS A 170 0.30 -16.37 -23.59
C LYS A 170 0.29 -17.66 -22.76
N SER A 171 -0.80 -17.95 -22.06
CA SER A 171 -0.91 -19.12 -21.20
C SER A 171 -1.69 -20.23 -21.90
N GLU A 172 -1.24 -21.47 -21.71
CA GLU A 172 -2.00 -22.65 -22.11
C GLU A 172 -3.07 -23.04 -21.09
N ARG A 173 -2.98 -22.52 -19.86
CA ARG A 173 -3.94 -22.76 -18.78
C ARG A 173 -4.74 -21.49 -18.46
N PRO A 174 -5.99 -21.60 -17.98
CA PRO A 174 -6.74 -20.44 -17.55
C PRO A 174 -6.06 -19.72 -16.39
N ILE A 175 -6.20 -18.40 -16.33
CA ILE A 175 -5.75 -17.59 -15.19
C ILE A 175 -6.99 -16.97 -14.55
N VAL A 176 -7.03 -16.94 -13.22
CA VAL A 176 -8.07 -16.28 -12.43
C VAL A 176 -7.44 -15.25 -11.49
N ALA A 177 -8.12 -14.14 -11.28
CA ALA A 177 -7.86 -13.22 -10.18
C ALA A 177 -8.90 -13.46 -9.08
N ILE A 178 -8.45 -13.53 -7.84
CA ILE A 178 -9.29 -13.73 -6.67
C ILE A 178 -9.18 -12.45 -5.83
N PRO A 179 -10.23 -11.61 -5.77
CA PRO A 179 -10.25 -10.45 -4.88
C PRO A 179 -10.23 -10.92 -3.43
N CYS A 180 -9.57 -10.16 -2.57
CA CYS A 180 -9.40 -10.50 -1.16
C CYS A 180 -9.59 -9.25 -0.29
N ALA A 181 -10.55 -9.29 0.62
CA ALA A 181 -10.71 -8.25 1.63
C ALA A 181 -10.02 -8.66 2.93
N MET A 182 -9.30 -7.73 3.53
CA MET A 182 -8.58 -7.87 4.80
C MET A 182 -8.99 -6.73 5.72
N LYS A 183 -9.64 -7.08 6.82
CA LYS A 183 -10.21 -6.14 7.79
C LYS A 183 -9.63 -6.38 9.17
N TYR A 184 -8.92 -5.39 9.70
CA TYR A 184 -8.35 -5.43 11.04
C TYR A 184 -9.31 -4.85 12.08
N ARG A 185 -9.28 -5.41 13.29
CA ARG A 185 -10.02 -4.90 14.46
C ARG A 185 -9.19 -5.04 15.71
N TYR A 186 -9.23 -4.05 16.58
CA TYR A 186 -8.60 -4.14 17.89
C TYR A 186 -9.34 -5.14 18.78
N THR A 187 -8.62 -6.10 19.34
CA THR A 187 -9.14 -7.03 20.36
C THR A 187 -8.91 -6.49 21.77
N LYS A 188 -8.04 -5.48 21.91
CA LYS A 188 -7.80 -4.74 23.14
C LYS A 188 -7.92 -3.25 22.83
N ASP A 189 -8.73 -2.54 23.61
CA ASP A 189 -8.95 -1.10 23.46
C ASP A 189 -7.62 -0.31 23.51
N PRO A 190 -7.20 0.36 22.41
CA PRO A 190 -5.99 1.16 22.34
C PRO A 190 -6.19 2.62 22.76
N THR A 191 -7.39 3.01 23.20
CA THR A 191 -7.76 4.42 23.48
C THR A 191 -6.78 5.13 24.44
N PRO A 192 -6.30 4.51 25.55
CA PRO A 192 -5.33 5.16 26.43
C PRO A 192 -4.04 5.59 25.71
N GLU A 193 -3.45 4.70 24.91
CA GLU A 193 -2.24 4.94 24.13
C GLU A 193 -2.49 5.98 23.01
N LEU A 194 -3.70 6.01 22.44
CA LEU A 194 -4.10 7.00 21.44
C LEU A 194 -4.24 8.41 22.03
N LEU A 195 -4.77 8.55 23.24
CA LEU A 195 -4.86 9.83 23.95
C LEU A 195 -3.48 10.41 24.27
N GLU A 196 -2.53 9.55 24.65
CA GLU A 196 -1.13 9.96 24.87
C GLU A 196 -0.47 10.42 23.57
N LEU A 197 -0.67 9.68 22.47
CA LEU A 197 -0.16 10.09 21.17
C LEU A 197 -0.76 11.43 20.73
N MET A 198 -2.08 11.60 20.81
CA MET A 198 -2.75 12.83 20.41
C MET A 198 -2.16 14.04 21.15
N THR A 199 -1.89 13.87 22.45
CA THR A 199 -1.22 14.89 23.29
C THR A 199 0.19 15.22 22.77
N ARG A 200 1.00 14.20 22.45
CA ARG A 200 2.33 14.40 21.85
C ARG A 200 2.26 15.13 20.50
N LEU A 201 1.29 14.80 19.66
CA LEU A 201 1.09 15.42 18.35
C LEU A 201 0.65 16.89 18.46
N GLU A 202 -0.22 17.24 19.41
CA GLU A 202 -0.56 18.65 19.66
C GLU A 202 0.66 19.43 20.15
N HIS A 203 1.46 18.83 21.04
CA HIS A 203 2.66 19.47 21.57
C HIS A 203 3.76 19.66 20.51
N SER A 204 3.83 18.79 19.49
CA SER A 204 4.84 18.90 18.43
C SER A 204 4.68 20.17 17.57
N ILE A 205 3.47 20.75 17.55
CA ILE A 205 3.18 22.05 16.92
C ILE A 205 2.97 23.18 17.94
N HIS A 206 3.48 22.99 19.17
CA HIS A 206 3.41 23.94 20.28
C HIS A 206 1.99 24.28 20.77
N TRP A 207 1.02 23.39 20.57
CA TRP A 207 -0.32 23.56 21.11
C TRP A 207 -0.46 22.97 22.52
N TYR A 208 -1.39 23.53 23.30
CA TYR A 208 -1.88 22.88 24.51
C TYR A 208 -2.89 21.80 24.15
N SER A 209 -2.83 20.70 24.90
CA SER A 209 -3.77 19.59 24.73
C SER A 209 -5.19 19.97 25.14
N LYS A 210 -6.15 19.61 24.29
CA LYS A 210 -7.58 19.87 24.49
C LYS A 210 -8.33 18.62 24.91
N ASN A 211 -8.02 18.13 26.11
CA ASN A 211 -8.54 16.87 26.64
C ASN A 211 -10.05 16.86 26.89
N GLU A 212 -10.70 18.03 26.86
CA GLU A 212 -12.16 18.17 26.90
C GLU A 212 -12.86 17.77 25.57
N LEU A 213 -12.10 17.71 24.47
CA LEU A 213 -12.61 17.33 23.15
C LEU A 213 -12.40 15.84 22.89
N SER A 214 -13.26 15.26 22.06
CA SER A 214 -13.07 13.89 21.55
C SER A 214 -11.80 13.77 20.71
N LEU A 215 -11.27 12.54 20.57
CA LEU A 215 -10.13 12.28 19.68
C LEU A 215 -10.43 12.71 18.24
N SER A 216 -11.64 12.46 17.74
CA SER A 216 -12.07 12.91 16.40
C SER A 216 -11.94 14.42 16.22
N GLU A 217 -12.50 15.21 17.15
CA GLU A 217 -12.40 16.68 17.11
C GLU A 217 -10.95 17.16 17.17
N ARG A 218 -10.12 16.55 18.03
CA ARG A 218 -8.69 16.88 18.16
C ARG A 218 -7.90 16.57 16.89
N ILE A 219 -8.16 15.42 16.25
CA ILE A 219 -7.58 15.03 14.96
C ILE A 219 -7.88 16.09 13.90
N TYR A 220 -9.16 16.48 13.75
CA TYR A 220 -9.55 17.45 12.74
C TYR A 220 -9.01 18.86 13.01
N ARG A 221 -8.93 19.26 14.28
CA ARG A 221 -8.33 20.53 14.68
C ARG A 221 -6.83 20.56 14.36
N LEU A 222 -6.10 19.50 14.72
CA LEU A 222 -4.67 19.36 14.43
C LEU A 222 -4.41 19.31 12.92
N GLY A 223 -5.14 18.46 12.19
CA GLY A 223 -5.05 18.34 10.74
C GLY A 223 -5.32 19.67 10.03
N GLY A 224 -6.32 20.44 10.49
CA GLY A 224 -6.62 21.78 10.00
C GLY A 224 -5.46 22.76 10.12
N ALA A 225 -4.72 22.73 11.24
CA ALA A 225 -3.58 23.61 11.47
C ALA A 225 -2.34 23.18 10.67
N VAL A 226 -2.01 21.89 10.66
CA VAL A 226 -0.90 21.38 9.84
C VAL A 226 -1.15 21.67 8.36
N MET A 227 -2.38 21.47 7.89
CA MET A 227 -2.77 21.82 6.51
C MET A 227 -2.60 23.32 6.26
N ALA A 228 -3.00 24.19 7.19
CA ALA A 228 -2.84 25.63 7.05
C ALA A 228 -1.36 26.04 6.95
N LEU A 229 -0.46 25.40 7.71
CA LEU A 229 0.98 25.64 7.60
C LEU A 229 1.51 25.26 6.21
N LYS A 230 1.07 24.13 5.65
CA LYS A 230 1.45 23.71 4.29
C LYS A 230 0.88 24.61 3.21
N GLU A 231 -0.35 25.09 3.37
CA GLU A 231 -0.93 26.07 2.46
C GLU A 231 -0.19 27.42 2.51
N LEU A 232 0.25 27.88 3.68
CA LEU A 232 1.10 29.07 3.79
C LEU A 232 2.46 28.87 3.11
N GLU A 233 3.10 27.72 3.34
CA GLU A 233 4.40 27.38 2.74
C GLU A 233 4.36 27.37 1.21
N TYR A 234 3.32 26.76 0.61
CA TYR A 234 3.25 26.53 -0.84
C TYR A 234 2.40 27.56 -1.60
N LEU A 235 1.40 28.17 -0.96
CA LEU A 235 0.44 29.08 -1.61
C LEU A 235 0.51 30.51 -1.07
N GLY A 236 1.22 30.76 0.03
CA GLY A 236 1.29 32.07 0.71
C GLY A 236 -0.02 32.49 1.40
N ARG A 237 -1.04 31.62 1.45
CA ARG A 237 -2.35 31.89 2.08
C ARG A 237 -3.03 30.59 2.51
N VAL A 238 -3.79 30.66 3.59
CA VAL A 238 -4.65 29.56 4.05
C VAL A 238 -5.93 29.52 3.22
N LYS A 239 -6.38 28.33 2.83
CA LYS A 239 -7.64 28.15 2.11
C LYS A 239 -8.80 27.83 3.05
N GLN A 240 -10.00 28.20 2.60
CA GLN A 240 -11.27 27.81 3.21
C GLN A 240 -11.80 26.56 2.50
N GLY A 241 -12.66 25.80 3.20
CA GLY A 241 -13.26 24.56 2.70
C GLY A 241 -12.97 23.38 3.64
N THR A 242 -13.51 22.22 3.28
CA THR A 242 -13.26 20.96 3.99
C THR A 242 -11.79 20.55 3.84
N LEU A 243 -11.30 19.70 4.75
CA LEU A 243 -9.93 19.17 4.62
C LEU A 243 -9.74 18.41 3.31
N SER A 244 -10.74 17.65 2.87
CA SER A 244 -10.67 16.88 1.62
C SER A 244 -10.47 17.79 0.40
N GLU A 245 -11.24 18.88 0.29
CA GLU A 245 -11.07 19.86 -0.78
C GLU A 245 -9.70 20.54 -0.73
N ARG A 246 -9.23 20.86 0.48
CA ARG A 246 -7.96 21.55 0.71
C ARG A 246 -6.75 20.66 0.39
N THR A 247 -6.75 19.39 0.81
CA THR A 247 -5.69 18.43 0.51
C THR A 247 -5.61 18.16 -0.99
N GLN A 248 -6.75 17.93 -1.64
CA GLN A 248 -6.83 17.74 -3.10
C GLN A 248 -6.32 18.97 -3.85
N PHE A 249 -6.75 20.17 -3.45
CA PHE A 249 -6.32 21.42 -4.09
C PHE A 249 -4.81 21.63 -4.00
N LEU A 250 -4.23 21.44 -2.81
CA LEU A 250 -2.78 21.62 -2.62
C LEU A 250 -1.99 20.57 -3.41
N ALA A 251 -2.42 19.30 -3.37
CA ALA A 251 -1.81 18.23 -4.14
C ALA A 251 -1.82 18.54 -5.65
N ASP A 252 -2.98 18.96 -6.18
CA ASP A 252 -3.12 19.35 -7.58
C ASP A 252 -2.25 20.54 -7.96
N THR A 253 -2.13 21.53 -7.08
CA THR A 253 -1.31 22.73 -7.32
C THR A 253 0.17 22.38 -7.44
N ILE A 254 0.67 21.55 -6.50
CA ILE A 254 2.05 21.08 -6.52
C ILE A 254 2.31 20.25 -7.78
N LEU A 255 1.41 19.32 -8.13
CA LEU A 255 1.57 18.47 -9.31
C LEU A 255 1.58 19.29 -10.62
N ARG A 256 0.64 20.24 -10.79
CA ARG A 256 0.55 21.06 -12.01
C ARG A 256 1.82 21.85 -12.27
N LYS A 257 2.43 22.43 -11.23
CA LYS A 257 3.72 23.13 -11.31
C LYS A 257 4.80 22.25 -11.96
N HIS A 258 4.87 20.96 -11.59
CA HIS A 258 5.84 20.03 -12.17
C HIS A 258 5.44 19.52 -13.55
N GLU A 259 4.16 19.27 -13.78
CA GLU A 259 3.64 18.87 -15.09
C GLU A 259 3.92 19.94 -16.15
N GLU A 260 3.71 21.21 -15.81
CA GLU A 260 4.05 22.35 -16.65
C GLU A 260 5.57 22.45 -16.86
N LYS A 261 6.36 22.34 -15.78
CA LYS A 261 7.83 22.39 -15.85
C LYS A 261 8.43 21.34 -16.78
N TYR A 262 7.89 20.12 -16.76
CA TYR A 262 8.41 18.98 -17.52
C TYR A 262 7.66 18.75 -18.84
N GLU A 263 6.77 19.67 -19.23
CA GLU A 263 5.94 19.59 -20.43
C GLU A 263 5.20 18.23 -20.55
N VAL A 264 4.67 17.76 -19.42
CA VAL A 264 3.90 16.52 -19.33
C VAL A 264 2.43 16.89 -19.48
N ALA A 265 1.79 16.46 -20.58
CA ALA A 265 0.32 16.46 -20.61
C ALA A 265 -0.19 15.63 -19.42
N LYS A 266 -1.20 16.08 -18.66
CA LYS A 266 -1.71 15.38 -17.47
C LYS A 266 -1.83 13.86 -17.74
N VAL A 267 -0.85 13.07 -17.28
CA VAL A 267 -0.76 11.63 -17.51
C VAL A 267 -1.29 10.94 -16.26
N GLY A 268 -2.35 10.16 -16.43
CA GLY A 268 -3.03 9.45 -15.34
C GLY A 268 -4.24 10.22 -14.81
N ASN A 269 -5.19 9.47 -14.28
CA ASN A 269 -6.43 10.01 -13.73
C ASN A 269 -6.32 10.25 -12.21
N THR A 270 -5.35 9.61 -11.55
CA THR A 270 -5.20 9.63 -10.08
C THR A 270 -3.91 10.32 -9.63
N ILE A 271 -3.87 10.77 -8.37
CA ILE A 271 -2.66 11.36 -7.77
C ILE A 271 -1.47 10.38 -7.79
N PRO A 272 -1.61 9.11 -7.38
CA PRO A 272 -0.49 8.16 -7.41
C PRO A 272 0.11 7.96 -8.81
N GLU A 273 -0.70 7.94 -9.87
CA GLU A 273 -0.23 7.81 -11.25
C GLU A 273 0.58 9.04 -11.70
N ARG A 274 0.07 10.23 -11.41
CA ARG A 274 0.75 11.50 -11.72
C ARG A 274 2.08 11.61 -11.00
N VAL A 275 2.10 11.28 -9.70
CA VAL A 275 3.34 11.22 -8.90
C VAL A 275 4.34 10.24 -9.49
N LYS A 276 3.90 9.04 -9.87
CA LYS A 276 4.78 8.02 -10.45
C LYS A 276 5.45 8.51 -11.73
N GLU A 277 4.70 9.12 -12.65
CA GLU A 277 5.25 9.61 -13.92
C GLU A 277 6.25 10.76 -13.68
N LEU A 278 5.92 11.72 -12.83
CA LEU A 278 6.82 12.82 -12.49
C LEU A 278 8.09 12.30 -11.79
N ARG A 279 7.96 11.35 -10.87
CA ARG A 279 9.10 10.74 -10.18
C ARG A 279 10.03 10.01 -11.15
N ARG A 280 9.47 9.23 -12.08
CA ARG A 280 10.23 8.54 -13.14
C ARG A 280 11.09 9.50 -13.94
N ARG A 281 10.53 10.66 -14.33
CA ARG A 281 11.27 11.71 -15.07
C ARG A 281 12.35 12.34 -14.21
N THR A 282 12.03 12.72 -12.98
CA THR A 282 13.00 13.34 -12.05
C THR A 282 14.17 12.40 -11.74
N ILE A 283 13.92 11.10 -11.56
CA ILE A 283 15.00 10.10 -11.38
C ILE A 283 15.82 9.95 -12.67
N GLY A 284 15.20 9.92 -13.84
CA GLY A 284 15.92 9.86 -15.12
C GLY A 284 16.90 11.01 -15.32
N MET A 285 16.55 12.23 -14.87
CA MET A 285 17.46 13.38 -14.90
C MET A 285 18.68 13.19 -14.01
N MET A 286 18.55 12.47 -12.88
CA MET A 286 19.66 12.16 -11.99
C MET A 286 20.69 11.25 -12.66
N ASP A 287 20.21 10.28 -13.45
CA ASP A 287 21.06 9.34 -14.17
C ASP A 287 21.80 10.01 -15.34
N GLU A 288 21.17 10.98 -16.01
CA GLU A 288 21.73 11.69 -17.18
C GLU A 288 22.77 12.75 -16.81
N ALA A 289 22.59 13.46 -15.69
CA ALA A 289 23.43 14.61 -15.35
C ALA A 289 24.74 14.28 -14.64
N GLY A 290 24.91 13.03 -14.18
CA GLY A 290 26.07 12.63 -13.36
C GLY A 290 26.11 13.33 -12.00
N THR A 291 27.06 12.93 -11.14
CA THR A 291 27.18 13.44 -9.75
C THR A 291 27.81 14.83 -9.62
N GLU A 292 28.00 15.57 -10.71
CA GLU A 292 28.87 16.76 -10.74
C GLU A 292 28.12 18.10 -10.71
N ASN A 293 26.78 18.11 -10.69
CA ASN A 293 25.98 19.34 -10.60
C ASN A 293 25.21 19.44 -9.25
N PRO A 294 25.75 20.18 -8.25
CA PRO A 294 25.10 20.34 -6.95
C PRO A 294 23.74 21.02 -6.98
N GLU A 295 23.53 21.98 -7.89
CA GLU A 295 22.27 22.73 -8.02
C GLU A 295 21.15 21.81 -8.50
N LEU A 296 21.44 21.00 -9.52
CA LEU A 296 20.51 19.99 -10.01
C LEU A 296 20.21 18.94 -8.93
N GLY A 297 21.22 18.53 -8.15
CA GLY A 297 21.02 17.60 -7.04
C GLY A 297 20.09 18.13 -5.94
N GLU A 298 20.20 19.42 -5.59
CA GLU A 298 19.27 20.09 -4.67
C GLU A 298 17.87 20.19 -5.28
N GLU A 299 17.77 20.53 -6.57
CA GLU A 299 16.48 20.59 -7.27
C GLU A 299 15.76 19.23 -7.27
N ILE A 300 16.47 18.15 -7.62
CA ILE A 300 15.94 16.78 -7.62
C ILE A 300 15.43 16.42 -6.22
N ARG A 301 16.23 16.68 -5.17
CA ARG A 301 15.82 16.42 -3.77
C ARG A 301 14.55 17.19 -3.40
N ARG A 302 14.45 18.44 -3.81
CA ARG A 302 13.26 19.27 -3.58
C ARG A 302 12.04 18.73 -4.30
N ASN A 303 12.15 18.38 -5.58
CA ASN A 303 11.03 17.85 -6.37
C ASN A 303 10.53 16.53 -5.77
N LEU A 304 11.46 15.64 -5.40
CA LEU A 304 11.13 14.38 -4.73
C LEU A 304 10.44 14.57 -3.36
N ALA A 305 10.84 15.59 -2.59
CA ALA A 305 10.17 15.96 -1.35
C ALA A 305 8.75 16.50 -1.60
N GLU A 306 8.55 17.32 -2.64
CA GLU A 306 7.22 17.81 -3.04
C GLU A 306 6.31 16.65 -3.48
N TYR A 307 6.84 15.65 -4.20
CA TYR A 307 6.07 14.44 -4.56
C TYR A 307 5.70 13.59 -3.33
N MET A 308 6.59 13.53 -2.34
CA MET A 308 6.28 12.84 -1.08
C MET A 308 5.15 13.54 -0.34
N LEU A 309 5.18 14.89 -0.28
CA LEU A 309 4.10 15.68 0.30
C LEU A 309 2.77 15.42 -0.42
N VAL A 310 2.77 15.35 -1.75
CA VAL A 310 1.55 15.03 -2.52
C VAL A 310 0.99 13.64 -2.15
N VAL A 311 1.86 12.63 -1.98
CA VAL A 311 1.44 11.29 -1.53
C VAL A 311 0.90 11.33 -0.09
N GLN A 312 1.52 12.12 0.79
CA GLN A 312 1.01 12.35 2.16
C GLN A 312 -0.38 12.98 2.10
N LEU A 313 -0.58 14.07 1.35
CA LEU A 313 -1.88 14.72 1.18
C LEU A 313 -2.96 13.77 0.67
N PHE A 314 -2.63 12.97 -0.35
CA PHE A 314 -3.56 11.98 -0.92
C PHE A 314 -4.01 10.92 0.10
N SER A 315 -3.13 10.58 1.03
CA SER A 315 -3.40 9.52 2.00
C SER A 315 -4.13 9.99 3.25
N TYR A 316 -4.53 11.25 3.31
CA TYR A 316 -5.55 11.76 4.23
C TYR A 316 -6.84 12.06 3.45
N PRO A 317 -7.86 11.17 3.47
CA PRO A 317 -9.12 11.41 2.74
C PRO A 317 -9.86 12.68 3.17
N GLY A 318 -9.60 13.16 4.40
CA GLY A 318 -10.08 14.43 4.91
C GLY A 318 -11.40 14.37 5.68
N ASN A 319 -12.17 13.29 5.56
CA ASN A 319 -13.41 13.04 6.29
C ASN A 319 -13.51 11.61 6.86
N TYR A 320 -12.46 10.78 6.71
CA TYR A 320 -12.43 9.37 7.08
C TYR A 320 -12.93 9.08 8.51
N VAL A 321 -12.40 9.77 9.53
CA VAL A 321 -12.83 9.62 10.94
C VAL A 321 -14.20 10.24 11.20
N ALA A 322 -14.55 11.33 10.52
CA ALA A 322 -15.84 12.02 10.70
C ALA A 322 -17.01 11.19 10.18
N GLU A 323 -16.83 10.44 9.09
CA GLU A 323 -17.86 9.57 8.52
C GLU A 323 -18.20 8.39 9.43
N ASN A 324 -17.18 7.79 10.06
CA ASN A 324 -17.35 6.71 11.03
C ASN A 324 -16.24 6.77 12.08
N PRO A 325 -16.47 7.34 13.27
CA PRO A 325 -15.43 7.56 14.28
C PRO A 325 -15.13 6.28 15.09
N SER A 326 -14.86 5.17 14.40
CA SER A 326 -14.41 3.93 15.03
C SER A 326 -12.99 4.07 15.60
N VAL A 327 -12.66 3.21 16.56
CA VAL A 327 -11.33 3.21 17.17
C VAL A 327 -10.23 2.85 16.16
N GLU A 328 -10.55 2.01 15.16
CA GLU A 328 -9.69 1.69 14.03
C GLU A 328 -9.36 2.93 13.19
N ARG A 329 -10.37 3.67 12.70
CA ARG A 329 -10.13 4.88 11.87
C ARG A 329 -9.36 5.95 12.63
N ILE A 330 -9.65 6.11 13.92
CA ILE A 330 -8.93 7.03 14.82
C ILE A 330 -7.47 6.61 14.93
N ALA A 331 -7.21 5.33 15.21
CA ALA A 331 -5.85 4.81 15.36
C ALA A 331 -5.04 4.93 14.07
N GLU A 332 -5.63 4.57 12.94
CA GLU A 332 -5.03 4.69 11.60
C GLU A 332 -4.64 6.13 11.27
N THR A 333 -5.53 7.08 11.54
CA THR A 333 -5.26 8.49 11.28
C THR A 333 -4.16 9.02 12.20
N LEU A 334 -4.15 8.60 13.47
CA LEU A 334 -3.14 9.00 14.44
C LEU A 334 -1.76 8.37 14.16
N ASP A 335 -1.72 7.09 13.78
CA ASP A 335 -0.51 6.40 13.31
C ASP A 335 0.14 7.19 12.17
N LYS A 336 -0.68 7.57 11.20
CA LYS A 336 -0.21 8.36 10.05
C LYS A 336 0.30 9.75 10.44
N MET A 337 -0.41 10.44 11.33
CA MET A 337 0.05 11.73 11.87
C MET A 337 1.35 11.58 12.66
N GLU A 338 1.57 10.46 13.35
CA GLU A 338 2.83 10.18 14.04
C GLU A 338 4.00 10.07 13.07
N GLU A 339 3.84 9.29 11.99
CA GLU A 339 4.82 9.14 10.92
C GLU A 339 5.16 10.50 10.29
N ASP A 340 4.14 11.29 9.94
CA ASP A 340 4.31 12.52 9.20
C ASP A 340 4.80 13.70 10.06
N LEU A 341 4.31 13.85 11.29
CA LEU A 341 4.62 14.99 12.16
C LEU A 341 5.80 14.73 13.09
N LEU A 342 5.97 13.51 13.60
CA LEU A 342 7.08 13.18 14.48
C LEU A 342 8.26 12.56 13.71
N GLY A 343 8.07 12.26 12.42
CA GLY A 343 9.14 11.80 11.54
C GLY A 343 9.63 10.40 11.85
N ILE A 344 8.79 9.55 12.48
CA ILE A 344 9.11 8.14 12.68
C ILE A 344 8.96 7.37 11.36
N GLU A 345 9.71 6.27 11.22
CA GLU A 345 9.73 5.50 9.96
C GLU A 345 8.39 4.80 9.68
N SER A 346 7.81 4.20 10.71
CA SER A 346 6.50 3.56 10.65
C SER A 346 5.91 3.46 12.06
N ALA A 347 4.63 3.80 12.18
CA ALA A 347 3.89 3.66 13.43
C ALA A 347 3.58 2.18 13.71
N LEU A 348 3.68 1.81 14.99
CA LEU A 348 3.31 0.47 15.43
C LEU A 348 1.88 0.48 15.97
N PRO A 349 1.09 -0.59 15.73
CA PRO A 349 -0.24 -0.72 16.32
C PRO A 349 -0.17 -0.59 17.84
N ARG A 350 -1.16 0.06 18.45
CA ARG A 350 -1.20 0.37 19.89
C ARG A 350 -1.94 -0.67 20.74
N GLY A 351 -2.39 -1.75 20.14
CA GLY A 351 -3.14 -2.79 20.81
C GLY A 351 -3.15 -4.09 20.02
N GLU A 352 -3.45 -5.19 20.73
CA GLU A 352 -3.66 -6.49 20.10
C GLU A 352 -4.83 -6.38 19.12
N ARG A 353 -4.66 -6.98 17.95
CA ARG A 353 -5.63 -6.93 16.87
C ARG A 353 -5.82 -8.29 16.22
N SER A 354 -7.01 -8.47 15.68
CA SER A 354 -7.37 -9.59 14.81
C SER A 354 -7.52 -9.10 13.37
N VAL A 355 -7.46 -10.02 12.41
CA VAL A 355 -7.81 -9.75 11.01
C VAL A 355 -8.84 -10.77 10.53
N GLN A 356 -9.87 -10.28 9.86
CA GLN A 356 -10.81 -11.08 9.07
C GLN A 356 -10.38 -11.00 7.60
N ILE A 357 -10.22 -12.14 6.95
CA ILE A 357 -9.82 -12.25 5.54
C ILE A 357 -10.92 -12.99 4.80
N ARG A 358 -11.50 -12.37 3.77
CA ARG A 358 -12.51 -12.99 2.89
C ARG A 358 -12.03 -13.00 1.46
N PHE A 359 -12.11 -14.17 0.83
CA PHE A 359 -11.87 -14.32 -0.59
C PHE A 359 -13.19 -14.25 -1.35
N GLY A 360 -13.22 -13.41 -2.39
CA GLY A 360 -14.35 -13.34 -3.30
C GLY A 360 -14.30 -14.43 -4.38
N GLU A 361 -15.28 -14.40 -5.28
CA GLU A 361 -15.35 -15.34 -6.38
C GLU A 361 -14.18 -15.17 -7.37
N PRO A 362 -13.59 -16.27 -7.89
CA PRO A 362 -12.53 -16.16 -8.90
C PRO A 362 -13.03 -15.54 -10.22
N ILE A 363 -12.45 -14.40 -10.59
CA ILE A 363 -12.69 -13.71 -11.85
C ILE A 363 -11.77 -14.31 -12.92
N VAL A 364 -12.34 -14.86 -13.99
CA VAL A 364 -11.56 -15.43 -15.10
C VAL A 364 -10.92 -14.32 -15.91
N ILE A 365 -9.60 -14.36 -16.06
CA ILE A 365 -8.86 -13.37 -16.82
C ILE A 365 -9.05 -13.61 -18.32
N PRO A 366 -9.62 -12.66 -19.07
CA PRO A 366 -9.85 -12.84 -20.50
C PRO A 366 -8.52 -12.82 -21.26
N SER A 367 -8.40 -13.73 -22.23
CA SER A 367 -7.22 -13.83 -23.12
C SER A 367 -7.37 -13.03 -24.42
N GLU A 368 -8.50 -12.37 -24.62
CA GLU A 368 -8.77 -11.62 -25.84
C GLU A 368 -7.96 -10.32 -25.97
N ARG A 369 -7.87 -9.82 -27.21
CA ARG A 369 -7.19 -8.57 -27.54
C ARG A 369 -8.20 -7.42 -27.68
N LYS A 370 -8.91 -7.12 -26.59
CA LYS A 370 -9.74 -5.91 -26.45
C LYS A 370 -8.95 -4.83 -25.70
N ARG A 371 -9.15 -3.56 -26.08
CA ARG A 371 -8.57 -2.39 -25.41
C ARG A 371 -9.40 -2.10 -24.14
N GLY A 372 -8.73 -1.73 -23.05
CA GLY A 372 -9.41 -1.36 -21.80
C GLY A 372 -9.74 -2.52 -20.84
N ILE A 373 -9.49 -3.78 -21.23
CA ILE A 373 -9.72 -4.95 -20.34
C ILE A 373 -9.05 -4.78 -18.98
N ALA A 374 -7.79 -4.32 -18.96
CA ALA A 374 -7.04 -4.19 -17.73
C ALA A 374 -7.67 -3.15 -16.78
N THR A 375 -8.12 -2.02 -17.32
CA THR A 375 -8.87 -1.00 -16.58
C THR A 375 -10.21 -1.54 -16.07
N GLU A 376 -10.99 -2.23 -16.92
CA GLU A 376 -12.26 -2.87 -16.53
C GLU A 376 -12.06 -3.86 -15.37
N LEU A 377 -11.06 -4.73 -15.49
CA LEU A 377 -10.70 -5.71 -14.46
C LEU A 377 -10.16 -5.05 -13.18
N THR A 378 -9.42 -3.96 -13.28
CA THR A 378 -8.96 -3.21 -12.11
C THR A 378 -10.13 -2.68 -11.31
N HIS A 379 -11.13 -2.08 -11.96
CA HIS A 379 -12.32 -1.58 -11.28
C HIS A 379 -13.15 -2.74 -10.70
N GLU A 380 -13.33 -3.84 -11.44
CA GLU A 380 -14.06 -5.01 -10.94
C GLU A 380 -13.41 -5.60 -9.67
N LEU A 381 -12.07 -5.66 -9.62
CA LEU A 381 -11.34 -6.12 -8.44
C LEU A 381 -11.42 -5.13 -7.27
N GLU A 382 -11.35 -3.83 -7.56
CA GLU A 382 -11.49 -2.76 -6.56
C GLU A 382 -12.88 -2.80 -5.92
N ASP A 383 -13.93 -2.80 -6.74
CA ASP A 383 -15.33 -2.86 -6.31
C ASP A 383 -15.61 -4.13 -5.50
N ALA A 384 -15.09 -5.29 -5.93
CA ALA A 384 -15.27 -6.55 -5.21
C ALA A 384 -14.61 -6.52 -3.82
N VAL A 385 -13.41 -5.93 -3.70
CA VAL A 385 -12.73 -5.81 -2.40
C VAL A 385 -13.45 -4.80 -1.51
N GLN A 386 -13.85 -3.63 -2.04
CA GLN A 386 -14.59 -2.64 -1.26
C GLN A 386 -15.94 -3.20 -0.78
N THR A 387 -16.68 -3.90 -1.64
CA THR A 387 -17.97 -4.52 -1.28
C THR A 387 -17.80 -5.49 -0.11
N MET A 388 -16.78 -6.36 -0.15
CA MET A 388 -16.50 -7.26 0.97
C MET A 388 -16.09 -6.53 2.25
N LEU A 389 -15.36 -5.41 2.16
CA LEU A 389 -15.05 -4.58 3.33
C LEU A 389 -16.31 -3.94 3.91
N ASP A 390 -17.22 -3.45 3.07
CA ASP A 390 -18.49 -2.86 3.49
C ASP A 390 -19.39 -3.89 4.18
N GLU A 391 -19.48 -5.10 3.63
CA GLU A 391 -20.16 -6.24 4.28
C GLU A 391 -19.54 -6.57 5.64
N MET A 392 -18.21 -6.69 5.72
CA MET A 392 -17.53 -6.94 6.98
C MET A 392 -17.80 -5.84 8.01
N ASN A 393 -17.86 -4.58 7.59
CA ASN A 393 -18.19 -3.45 8.47
C ASN A 393 -19.62 -3.53 9.01
N ALA A 394 -20.54 -4.15 8.26
CA ALA A 394 -21.94 -4.30 8.64
C ALA A 394 -22.23 -5.55 9.49
N GLU A 395 -21.28 -6.49 9.57
CA GLU A 395 -21.38 -7.72 10.38
C GLU A 395 -21.16 -7.50 11.89
N ASP A 396 -20.78 -6.28 12.29
CA ASP A 396 -20.52 -5.88 13.69
C ASP A 396 -21.75 -5.30 14.41
#